data_AF-A0AAU4ATJ8-F1
#
_entry.id   AF-A0AAU4ATJ8-F1
#
_cell.length_a   1.000
_cell.length_b   1.000
_cell.length_c   1.000
_cell.angle_alpha   90.00
_cell.angle_beta   90.00
_cell.angle_gamma   90.00
#
_symmetry.space_group_name_H-M   'P 1'
#
loop_
_entity.id
_entity.type
_entity.pdbx_description
1 polymer ?
#
loop_
_entity_poly.entity_id
_entity_poly.type
_entity_poly.pdbx_seq_one_letter_code
_entity_poly.pdbx_strand_id
1 'polypeptide(L)'
;MPAPATGVLPKLPGRQHDAILAAAHRPDHLLPGIGSGAPESFNQRTLAAVHAAGYADMRPSTYAALDGTYEQTRRPLYLTPAGREYARQRGNIPCSRRRIVIIACGSAKAKPSWDKFGYRDVIPAGRLYTGPYHRSLRLAADALTDQTLIRILSARHGLVPLSRPLFPYDTRLGNQDAITPEQMARHTAALDLDDAHVIFLGGRDYARLLKQSVPHALTPLTGGLGDQRAQCHAVARSADLASAWWTIAARLTDHGYEGSPTVESLQAQTPPLPPAGSRQPGASQGRGARR
;
A
#
# COMPACT_ATOMS: atom_id res chain seq x y z
N MET A 1 12.68 14.51 -14.48
CA MET A 1 11.28 14.91 -14.17
C MET A 1 11.18 16.42 -14.33
N PRO A 2 10.15 16.94 -15.02
CA PRO A 2 9.95 18.39 -15.08
C PRO A 2 9.70 18.94 -13.68
N ALA A 3 10.33 20.07 -13.35
CA ALA A 3 10.13 20.75 -12.07
C ALA A 3 8.63 21.07 -11.87
N PRO A 4 8.12 21.05 -10.63
CA PRO A 4 6.74 21.46 -10.37
C PRO A 4 6.56 22.89 -10.88
N ALA A 5 5.52 23.11 -11.69
CA ALA A 5 5.21 24.43 -12.23
C ALA A 5 5.01 25.42 -11.07
N THR A 6 5.84 26.47 -11.03
CA THR A 6 5.94 27.42 -9.92
C THR A 6 4.79 28.44 -9.86
N GLY A 7 3.57 28.03 -10.25
CA GLY A 7 2.41 28.91 -10.37
C GLY A 7 1.11 28.26 -9.89
N VAL A 8 0.13 29.11 -9.56
CA VAL A 8 -1.22 28.66 -9.19
C VAL A 8 -1.91 28.06 -10.41
N LEU A 9 -2.24 26.77 -10.36
CA LEU A 9 -2.88 26.04 -11.44
C LEU A 9 -4.26 26.65 -11.78
N PRO A 10 -4.62 26.84 -13.05
CA PRO A 10 -5.89 27.46 -13.44
C PRO A 10 -7.08 26.63 -12.95
N LYS A 11 -8.14 27.30 -12.47
CA LYS A 11 -9.34 26.59 -11.96
C LYS A 11 -10.08 25.92 -13.11
N LEU A 12 -10.24 24.60 -13.01
CA LEU A 12 -11.09 23.80 -13.89
C LEU A 12 -12.58 24.14 -13.76
N PRO A 13 -13.42 23.78 -14.76
CA PRO A 13 -14.86 23.91 -14.62
C PRO A 13 -15.40 23.02 -13.48
N GLY A 14 -16.57 23.39 -12.94
CA GLY A 14 -17.09 22.86 -11.67
C GLY A 14 -17.05 21.34 -11.56
N ARG A 15 -17.62 20.61 -12.52
CA ARG A 15 -17.65 19.14 -12.46
C ARG A 15 -16.27 18.48 -12.49
N GLN A 16 -15.32 19.02 -13.25
CA GLN A 16 -13.94 18.51 -13.28
C GLN A 16 -13.20 18.82 -11.99
N HIS A 17 -13.43 20.01 -11.42
CA HIS A 17 -12.92 20.40 -10.11
C HIS A 17 -13.42 19.44 -9.03
N ASP A 18 -14.74 19.23 -8.96
CA ASP A 18 -15.38 18.33 -7.99
C ASP A 18 -14.84 16.90 -8.11
N ALA A 19 -14.64 16.41 -9.34
CA ALA A 19 -14.07 15.09 -9.58
C ALA A 19 -12.66 14.90 -9.02
N ILE A 20 -11.80 15.92 -9.15
CA ILE A 20 -10.45 15.89 -8.57
C ILE A 20 -10.53 15.92 -7.05
N LEU A 21 -11.39 16.77 -6.47
CA LEU A 21 -11.51 16.87 -5.01
C LEU A 21 -12.07 15.57 -4.40
N ALA A 22 -13.09 14.99 -5.04
CA ALA A 22 -13.64 13.70 -4.64
C ALA A 22 -12.59 12.58 -4.68
N ALA A 23 -11.73 12.56 -5.71
CA ALA A 23 -10.61 11.63 -5.77
C ALA A 23 -9.56 11.90 -4.68
N ALA A 24 -9.24 13.16 -4.40
CA ALA A 24 -8.21 13.57 -3.44
C ALA A 24 -8.56 13.21 -1.99
N HIS A 25 -9.85 13.08 -1.66
CA HIS A 25 -10.30 12.59 -0.36
C HIS A 25 -10.19 11.07 -0.19
N ARG A 26 -9.99 10.32 -1.29
CA ARG A 26 -9.88 8.86 -1.22
C ARG A 26 -8.43 8.45 -1.02
N PRO A 27 -8.16 7.42 -0.21
CA PRO A 27 -6.79 6.93 0.00
C PRO A 27 -6.16 6.38 -1.30
N ASP A 28 -6.98 5.83 -2.19
CA ASP A 28 -6.53 5.27 -3.47
C ASP A 28 -6.35 6.31 -4.58
N HIS A 29 -6.83 7.55 -4.39
CA HIS A 29 -6.91 8.61 -5.40
C HIS A 29 -7.68 8.24 -6.67
N LEU A 30 -8.59 7.26 -6.60
CA LEU A 30 -9.41 6.84 -7.73
C LEU A 30 -10.47 7.91 -8.03
N LEU A 31 -10.57 8.34 -9.29
CA LEU A 31 -11.68 9.18 -9.73
C LEU A 31 -12.97 8.35 -9.75
N PRO A 32 -14.03 8.82 -9.07
CA PRO A 32 -15.24 8.03 -8.96
C PRO A 32 -16.11 8.16 -10.21
N GLY A 33 -16.04 7.18 -11.10
CA GLY A 33 -16.96 7.06 -12.23
C GLY A 33 -18.34 6.52 -11.84
N ILE A 34 -19.32 6.65 -12.72
CA ILE A 34 -20.63 5.98 -12.58
C ILE A 34 -20.40 4.48 -12.38
N GLY A 35 -21.02 3.91 -11.34
CA GLY A 35 -20.85 2.49 -10.98
C GLY A 35 -19.66 2.19 -10.07
N SER A 36 -18.87 3.19 -9.66
CA SER A 36 -17.76 3.02 -8.70
C SER A 36 -18.22 2.73 -7.26
N GLY A 37 -19.51 2.89 -6.95
CA GLY A 37 -20.05 2.78 -5.59
C GLY A 37 -19.66 3.93 -4.67
N ALA A 38 -19.00 4.98 -5.19
CA ALA A 38 -18.71 6.18 -4.44
C ALA A 38 -19.98 7.04 -4.21
N PRO A 39 -20.06 7.80 -3.10
CA PRO A 39 -21.22 8.67 -2.82
C PRO A 39 -21.45 9.71 -3.91
N GLU A 40 -20.36 10.21 -4.48
CA GLU A 40 -20.38 11.10 -5.64
C GLU A 40 -19.75 10.36 -6.83
N SER A 41 -20.36 10.49 -8.01
CA SER A 41 -19.84 9.88 -9.23
C SER A 41 -19.97 10.82 -10.43
N PHE A 42 -19.04 10.69 -11.37
CA PHE A 42 -18.92 11.57 -12.52
C PHE A 42 -19.11 10.79 -13.82
N ASN A 43 -19.74 11.43 -14.80
CA ASN A 43 -19.95 10.83 -16.12
C ASN A 43 -18.64 10.73 -16.92
N GLN A 44 -18.68 9.97 -18.01
CA GLN A 44 -17.50 9.73 -18.85
C GLN A 44 -16.89 11.01 -19.43
N ARG A 45 -17.72 12.00 -19.79
CA ARG A 45 -17.26 13.28 -20.35
C ARG A 45 -16.44 14.08 -19.33
N THR A 46 -16.86 14.10 -18.07
CA THR A 46 -16.10 14.74 -16.99
C THR A 46 -14.75 14.04 -16.78
N LEU A 47 -14.75 12.71 -16.72
CA LEU A 47 -13.53 11.92 -16.51
C LEU A 47 -12.52 12.08 -17.66
N ALA A 48 -13.00 12.03 -18.91
CA ALA A 48 -12.22 12.32 -20.11
C ALA A 48 -11.58 13.72 -20.07
N ALA A 49 -12.34 14.74 -19.65
CA ALA A 49 -11.82 16.10 -19.54
C ALA A 49 -10.74 16.24 -18.46
N VAL A 50 -10.86 15.53 -17.32
CA VAL A 50 -9.82 15.52 -16.28
C VAL A 50 -8.55 14.79 -16.76
N HIS A 51 -8.71 13.68 -17.50
CA HIS A 51 -7.60 12.96 -18.14
C HIS A 51 -6.87 13.82 -19.17
N ALA A 52 -7.61 14.43 -20.09
CA ALA A 52 -7.06 15.29 -21.14
C ALA A 52 -6.32 16.53 -20.56
N ALA A 53 -6.74 17.02 -19.39
CA ALA A 53 -6.07 18.09 -18.68
C ALA A 53 -4.82 17.64 -17.89
N GLY A 54 -4.50 16.34 -17.89
CA GLY A 54 -3.32 15.77 -17.23
C GLY A 54 -3.41 15.63 -15.72
N TYR A 55 -4.59 15.87 -15.11
CA TYR A 55 -4.79 15.79 -13.66
C TYR A 55 -5.12 14.39 -13.15
N ALA A 56 -5.57 13.51 -14.04
CA ALA A 56 -5.74 12.10 -13.75
C ALA A 56 -5.18 11.27 -14.90
N ASP A 57 -4.82 10.03 -14.63
CA ASP A 57 -4.30 9.12 -15.65
C ASP A 57 -4.74 7.68 -15.38
N MET A 58 -4.77 6.86 -16.42
CA MET A 58 -5.15 5.46 -16.32
C MET A 58 -4.07 4.69 -15.60
N ARG A 59 -4.30 4.44 -14.31
CA ARG A 59 -3.40 3.68 -13.46
C ARG A 59 -4.07 2.36 -13.04
N PRO A 60 -3.38 1.21 -12.98
CA PRO A 60 -2.10 0.92 -13.60
C PRO A 60 -1.89 1.47 -15.00
N SER A 61 -0.72 2.01 -15.33
CA SER A 61 -0.32 1.90 -16.75
C SER A 61 -0.21 0.39 -17.00
N THR A 62 -1.03 -0.16 -17.89
CA THR A 62 -1.12 -1.63 -17.98
C THR A 62 0.19 -2.20 -18.47
N TYR A 63 0.46 -3.42 -18.01
CA TYR A 63 1.33 -4.41 -18.59
C TYR A 63 1.44 -4.37 -20.13
N ALA A 64 0.29 -4.24 -20.77
CA ALA A 64 0.20 -4.02 -22.18
C ALA A 64 0.27 -2.50 -22.38
N ALA A 65 1.28 -2.05 -23.11
CA ALA A 65 1.22 -0.84 -23.90
C ALA A 65 0.08 -0.96 -24.92
N LEU A 66 -1.15 -1.15 -24.45
CA LEU A 66 -2.34 -0.85 -25.21
C LEU A 66 -2.33 0.66 -25.29
N ASP A 67 -1.69 1.14 -26.36
CA ASP A 67 -1.90 2.48 -26.86
C ASP A 67 -3.42 2.68 -26.92
N GLY A 68 -3.93 3.52 -26.04
CA GLY A 68 -5.34 3.80 -26.04
C GLY A 68 -5.70 4.94 -25.13
N THR A 69 -6.68 5.74 -25.54
CA THR A 69 -7.18 6.86 -24.75
C THR A 69 -8.13 6.36 -23.65
N TYR A 70 -8.43 7.20 -22.66
CA TYR A 70 -9.43 6.87 -21.65
C TYR A 70 -10.79 6.55 -22.29
N GLU A 71 -11.15 7.23 -23.37
CA GLU A 71 -12.40 7.01 -24.11
C GLU A 71 -12.48 5.59 -24.70
N GLN A 72 -11.33 5.05 -25.13
CA GLN A 72 -11.23 3.72 -25.74
C GLN A 72 -11.27 2.62 -24.69
N THR A 73 -10.57 2.80 -23.56
CA THR A 73 -10.38 1.72 -22.59
C THR A 73 -11.31 1.80 -21.37
N ARG A 74 -11.83 3.00 -21.08
CA ARG A 74 -12.67 3.33 -19.90
C ARG A 74 -12.08 2.83 -18.59
N ARG A 75 -10.75 2.78 -18.51
CA ARG A 75 -10.04 2.25 -17.35
C ARG A 75 -10.13 3.22 -16.17
N PRO A 76 -10.04 2.70 -14.92
CA PRO A 76 -9.99 3.54 -13.74
C PRO A 76 -8.91 4.64 -13.84
N LEU A 77 -9.28 5.88 -13.54
CA LEU A 77 -8.38 7.04 -13.55
C LEU A 77 -7.95 7.37 -12.12
N TYR A 78 -6.67 7.68 -11.93
CA TYR A 78 -6.10 8.03 -10.64
C TYR A 78 -5.39 9.38 -10.72
N LEU A 79 -5.37 10.13 -9.62
CA LEU A 79 -4.70 11.44 -9.62
C LEU A 79 -3.21 11.35 -9.93
N THR A 80 -2.78 12.15 -10.91
CA THR A 80 -1.36 12.39 -11.23
C THR A 80 -0.73 13.33 -10.20
N PRO A 81 0.61 13.53 -10.22
CA PRO A 81 1.24 14.59 -9.43
C PRO A 81 0.58 15.97 -9.62
N ALA A 82 0.20 16.31 -10.87
CA ALA A 82 -0.50 17.55 -11.17
C ALA A 82 -1.91 17.57 -10.54
N GLY A 83 -2.65 16.45 -10.58
CA GLY A 83 -3.96 16.34 -9.93
C GLY A 83 -3.91 16.55 -8.43
N ARG A 84 -2.89 16.00 -7.77
CA ARG A 84 -2.67 16.18 -6.33
C ARG A 84 -2.26 17.61 -5.99
N GLU A 85 -1.40 18.24 -6.80
CA GLU A 85 -1.07 19.67 -6.66
C GLU A 85 -2.32 20.54 -6.84
N TYR A 86 -3.15 20.26 -7.84
CA TYR A 86 -4.41 20.96 -8.06
C TYR A 86 -5.33 20.85 -6.84
N ALA A 87 -5.51 19.64 -6.28
CA ALA A 87 -6.33 19.43 -5.09
C ALA A 87 -5.80 20.21 -3.88
N ARG A 88 -4.47 20.29 -3.70
CA ARG A 88 -3.84 21.10 -2.66
C ARG A 88 -4.13 22.59 -2.84
N GLN A 89 -3.88 23.13 -4.04
CA GLN A 89 -4.02 24.56 -4.29
C GLN A 89 -5.46 25.04 -4.34
N ARG A 90 -6.37 24.25 -4.93
CA ARG A 90 -7.75 24.66 -5.23
C ARG A 90 -8.79 24.10 -4.28
N GLY A 91 -8.52 22.94 -3.67
CA GLY A 91 -9.41 22.33 -2.69
C GLY A 91 -8.93 22.47 -1.25
N ASN A 92 -7.70 22.96 -1.02
CA ASN A 92 -7.05 22.95 0.29
C ASN A 92 -7.02 21.54 0.93
N ILE A 93 -6.93 20.50 0.09
CA ILE A 93 -6.89 19.09 0.53
C ILE A 93 -5.42 18.67 0.62
N PRO A 94 -4.93 18.17 1.78
CA PRO A 94 -3.58 17.62 1.90
C PRO A 94 -3.48 16.29 1.16
N CYS A 95 -3.28 16.37 -0.16
CA CYS A 95 -3.22 15.22 -1.05
C CYS A 95 -1.76 14.77 -1.25
N SER A 96 -1.29 13.88 -0.38
CA SER A 96 0.04 13.24 -0.48
C SER A 96 0.05 12.12 -1.52
N ARG A 97 1.20 11.46 -1.75
CA ARG A 97 1.22 10.21 -2.53
C ARG A 97 0.47 9.09 -1.80
N ARG A 98 0.08 8.06 -2.56
CA ARG A 98 -0.56 6.85 -2.01
C ARG A 98 0.40 6.14 -1.06
N ARG A 99 -0.15 5.59 0.01
CA ARG A 99 0.57 4.83 1.05
C ARG A 99 0.32 3.34 0.87
N ILE A 100 1.15 2.68 0.06
CA ILE A 100 0.96 1.27 -0.31
C ILE A 100 1.77 0.37 0.63
N VAL A 101 1.10 -0.62 1.21
CA VAL A 101 1.75 -1.65 2.03
C VAL A 101 1.76 -2.97 1.26
N ILE A 102 2.93 -3.56 1.14
CA ILE A 102 3.13 -4.86 0.51
C ILE A 102 3.54 -5.85 1.60
N ILE A 103 2.82 -6.96 1.72
CA ILE A 103 3.13 -8.02 2.67
C ILE A 103 3.56 -9.30 1.95
N ALA A 104 4.55 -10.01 2.48
CA ALA A 104 4.90 -11.33 1.96
C ALA A 104 3.76 -12.33 2.14
N CYS A 105 3.61 -13.24 1.19
CA CYS A 105 2.70 -14.38 1.32
C CYS A 105 3.10 -15.33 2.47
N GLY A 106 2.20 -16.23 2.86
CA GLY A 106 2.46 -17.28 3.85
C GLY A 106 2.67 -18.66 3.22
N SER A 107 3.45 -19.51 3.88
CA SER A 107 3.55 -20.94 3.52
C SER A 107 2.25 -21.67 3.78
N ALA A 108 1.71 -21.54 5.01
CA ALA A 108 0.43 -22.11 5.40
C ALA A 108 -0.74 -21.42 4.68
N LYS A 109 -1.56 -22.22 3.99
CA LYS A 109 -2.72 -21.79 3.23
C LYS A 109 -3.98 -22.52 3.72
N ALA A 110 -5.10 -21.83 3.73
CA ALA A 110 -6.40 -22.44 3.96
C ALA A 110 -6.76 -23.38 2.79
N LYS A 111 -7.53 -24.43 3.10
CA LYS A 111 -8.21 -25.25 2.10
C LYS A 111 -9.55 -24.59 1.75
N PRO A 112 -9.93 -24.48 0.46
CA PRO A 112 -11.24 -24.03 0.05
C PRO A 112 -12.33 -24.86 0.72
N SER A 113 -13.43 -24.20 1.08
CA SER A 113 -14.59 -24.82 1.72
C SER A 113 -15.76 -23.88 1.53
N TRP A 114 -16.88 -24.42 1.04
CA TRP A 114 -18.10 -23.66 0.85
C TRP A 114 -18.57 -23.06 2.19
N ASP A 115 -18.64 -23.86 3.24
CA ASP A 115 -19.14 -23.43 4.55
C ASP A 115 -18.29 -22.33 5.19
N LYS A 116 -16.96 -22.39 5.01
CA LYS A 116 -16.04 -21.47 5.68
C LYS A 116 -15.76 -20.20 4.87
N PHE A 117 -15.71 -20.32 3.55
CA PHE A 117 -15.23 -19.23 2.69
C PHE A 117 -16.24 -18.80 1.63
N GLY A 118 -17.28 -19.60 1.34
CA GLY A 118 -18.22 -19.33 0.25
C GLY A 118 -17.64 -19.64 -1.14
N TYR A 119 -16.55 -20.41 -1.20
CA TYR A 119 -15.85 -20.74 -2.44
C TYR A 119 -15.45 -22.21 -2.48
N ARG A 120 -15.62 -22.84 -3.64
CA ARG A 120 -15.30 -24.26 -3.86
C ARG A 120 -13.82 -24.49 -4.14
N ASP A 121 -13.19 -23.65 -4.97
CA ASP A 121 -11.84 -23.91 -5.47
C ASP A 121 -10.83 -22.79 -5.19
N VAL A 122 -11.32 -21.58 -4.95
CA VAL A 122 -10.49 -20.38 -4.77
C VAL A 122 -10.74 -19.73 -3.42
N ILE A 123 -9.79 -18.98 -2.88
CA ILE A 123 -9.97 -18.17 -1.68
C ILE A 123 -9.40 -16.79 -1.96
N PRO A 124 -10.06 -15.69 -1.56
CA PRO A 124 -9.48 -14.35 -1.64
C PRO A 124 -8.09 -14.33 -0.99
N ALA A 125 -7.10 -13.74 -1.65
CA ALA A 125 -5.71 -13.75 -1.21
C ALA A 125 -5.54 -13.30 0.25
N GLY A 126 -6.31 -12.31 0.70
CA GLY A 126 -6.32 -11.81 2.07
C GLY A 126 -6.84 -12.78 3.14
N ARG A 127 -7.49 -13.88 2.72
CA ARG A 127 -7.96 -14.98 3.58
C ARG A 127 -7.21 -16.30 3.34
N LEU A 128 -6.48 -16.41 2.22
CA LEU A 128 -5.78 -17.63 1.83
C LEU A 128 -4.68 -18.00 2.81
N TYR A 129 -3.85 -17.03 3.23
CA TYR A 129 -2.66 -17.32 4.04
C TYR A 129 -2.98 -17.30 5.54
N THR A 130 -2.74 -18.42 6.21
CA THR A 130 -3.16 -18.66 7.60
C THR A 130 -1.99 -18.86 8.55
N GLY A 131 -0.75 -18.68 8.10
CA GLY A 131 0.43 -18.79 8.96
C GLY A 131 0.51 -17.66 10.00
N PRO A 132 1.07 -17.92 11.20
CA PRO A 132 1.17 -16.90 12.26
C PRO A 132 2.03 -15.70 11.84
N TYR A 133 3.09 -15.93 11.06
CA TYR A 133 3.92 -14.85 10.53
C TYR A 133 3.12 -13.93 9.59
N HIS A 134 2.43 -14.50 8.58
CA HIS A 134 1.59 -13.72 7.66
C HIS A 134 0.48 -12.94 8.39
N ARG A 135 -0.15 -13.54 9.41
CA ARG A 135 -1.13 -12.83 10.24
C ARG A 135 -0.55 -11.60 10.94
N SER A 136 0.68 -11.69 11.47
CA SER A 136 1.36 -10.52 12.04
C SER A 136 1.65 -9.45 10.99
N LEU A 137 2.10 -9.83 9.78
CA LEU A 137 2.31 -8.89 8.67
C LEU A 137 1.00 -8.19 8.28
N ARG A 138 -0.09 -8.96 8.18
CA ARG A 138 -1.42 -8.45 7.84
C ARG A 138 -1.94 -7.48 8.88
N LEU A 139 -1.81 -7.81 10.16
CA LEU A 139 -2.17 -6.93 11.27
C LEU A 139 -1.44 -5.58 11.20
N ALA A 140 -0.13 -5.60 10.94
CA ALA A 140 0.64 -4.38 10.76
C ALA A 140 0.19 -3.58 9.52
N ALA A 141 -0.08 -4.26 8.41
CA ALA A 141 -0.55 -3.61 7.19
C ALA A 141 -1.90 -2.92 7.35
N ASP A 142 -2.86 -3.57 8.03
CA ASP A 142 -4.18 -3.00 8.31
C ASP A 142 -4.10 -1.76 9.22
N ALA A 143 -3.06 -1.65 10.06
CA ALA A 143 -2.81 -0.46 10.88
C ALA A 143 -2.07 0.66 10.12
N LEU A 144 -1.34 0.32 9.05
CA LEU A 144 -0.52 1.26 8.29
C LEU A 144 -1.28 1.92 7.14
N THR A 145 -2.28 1.26 6.57
CA THR A 145 -3.01 1.78 5.39
C THR A 145 -4.39 1.17 5.22
N ASP A 146 -5.16 1.72 4.29
CA ASP A 146 -6.46 1.18 3.88
C ASP A 146 -6.31 -0.18 3.16
N GLN A 147 -7.27 -1.10 3.36
CA GLN A 147 -7.23 -2.44 2.78
C GLN A 147 -7.14 -2.47 1.25
N THR A 148 -7.68 -1.46 0.56
CA THR A 148 -7.59 -1.30 -0.89
C THR A 148 -6.18 -0.98 -1.38
N LEU A 149 -5.30 -0.52 -0.49
CA LEU A 149 -3.89 -0.20 -0.74
C LEU A 149 -2.93 -1.29 -0.25
N ILE A 150 -3.45 -2.39 0.29
CA ILE A 150 -2.64 -3.55 0.69
C ILE A 150 -2.45 -4.48 -0.51
N ARG A 151 -1.22 -4.92 -0.75
CA ARG A 151 -0.88 -5.96 -1.73
C ARG A 151 -0.17 -7.12 -1.04
N ILE A 152 -0.45 -8.33 -1.49
CA ILE A 152 0.32 -9.52 -1.10
C ILE A 152 1.33 -9.79 -2.20
N LEU A 153 2.61 -9.91 -1.83
CA LEU A 153 3.65 -10.42 -2.70
C LEU A 153 3.66 -11.95 -2.60
N SER A 154 3.01 -12.59 -3.57
CA SER A 154 2.93 -14.03 -3.73
C SER A 154 4.10 -14.55 -4.58
N ALA A 155 4.78 -15.61 -4.12
CA ALA A 155 5.81 -16.29 -4.92
C ALA A 155 5.35 -16.70 -6.33
N ARG A 156 4.09 -17.15 -6.52
CA ARG A 156 3.60 -17.59 -7.84
C ARG A 156 2.99 -16.46 -8.66
N HIS A 157 2.13 -15.67 -8.03
CA HIS A 157 1.29 -14.67 -8.69
C HIS A 157 1.80 -13.22 -8.64
N GLY A 158 2.95 -12.95 -8.01
CA GLY A 158 3.47 -11.59 -7.85
C GLY A 158 2.61 -10.73 -6.91
N LEU A 159 2.40 -9.45 -7.25
CA LEU A 159 1.61 -8.52 -6.43
C LEU A 159 0.12 -8.69 -6.70
N VAL A 160 -0.63 -9.06 -5.67
CA VAL A 160 -2.07 -9.29 -5.78
C VAL A 160 -2.85 -8.47 -4.72
N PRO A 161 -4.04 -7.94 -5.05
CA PRO A 161 -4.90 -7.32 -4.05
C PRO A 161 -5.51 -8.39 -3.13
N LEU A 162 -5.94 -7.98 -1.93
CA LEU A 162 -6.53 -8.88 -0.93
C LEU A 162 -7.78 -9.62 -1.42
N SER A 163 -8.54 -9.03 -2.33
CA SER A 163 -9.76 -9.59 -2.89
C SER A 163 -9.52 -10.61 -4.00
N ARG A 164 -8.30 -10.71 -4.56
CA ARG A 164 -8.04 -11.59 -5.70
C ARG A 164 -8.32 -13.06 -5.33
N PRO A 165 -9.23 -13.76 -6.01
CA PRO A 165 -9.44 -15.19 -5.80
C PRO A 165 -8.20 -15.97 -6.27
N LEU A 166 -7.67 -16.85 -5.43
CA LEU A 166 -6.51 -17.68 -5.73
C LEU A 166 -6.78 -19.13 -5.34
N PHE A 167 -6.26 -20.06 -6.13
CA PHE A 167 -6.15 -21.46 -5.72
C PHE A 167 -5.03 -21.61 -4.68
N PRO A 168 -5.14 -22.52 -3.70
CA PRO A 168 -3.98 -22.92 -2.90
C PRO A 168 -2.88 -23.47 -3.80
N TYR A 169 -1.63 -23.13 -3.47
CA TYR A 169 -0.46 -23.53 -4.24
C TYR A 169 0.75 -23.74 -3.32
N ASP A 170 1.74 -24.50 -3.78
CA ASP A 170 3.03 -24.63 -3.10
C ASP A 170 4.17 -24.20 -4.04
N THR A 171 4.48 -22.91 -3.99
CA THR A 171 5.53 -22.30 -4.80
C THR A 171 6.37 -21.43 -3.88
N ARG A 172 7.68 -21.61 -3.95
CA ARG A 172 8.68 -20.78 -3.26
C ARG A 172 9.38 -19.90 -4.30
N LEU A 173 9.96 -18.78 -3.85
CA LEU A 173 10.85 -18.01 -4.72
C LEU A 173 12.00 -18.90 -5.20
N GLY A 174 12.37 -18.77 -6.46
CA GLY A 174 13.39 -19.60 -7.11
C GLY A 174 12.87 -20.88 -7.76
N ASN A 175 11.62 -21.28 -7.48
CA ASN A 175 10.98 -22.37 -8.25
C ASN A 175 10.69 -21.90 -9.69
N GLN A 176 10.56 -22.85 -10.63
CA GLN A 176 10.27 -22.57 -12.04
C GLN A 176 8.98 -21.76 -12.24
N ASP A 177 7.95 -22.01 -11.43
CA ASP A 177 6.67 -21.29 -11.48
C ASP A 177 6.65 -19.99 -10.63
N ALA A 178 7.80 -19.59 -10.09
CA ALA A 178 7.88 -18.38 -9.29
C ALA A 178 7.91 -17.12 -10.16
N ILE A 179 7.43 -16.02 -9.59
CA ILE A 179 7.47 -14.69 -10.18
C ILE A 179 8.92 -14.29 -10.46
N THR A 180 9.20 -13.86 -11.68
CA THR A 180 10.52 -13.39 -12.10
C THR A 180 10.73 -11.90 -11.79
N PRO A 181 11.97 -11.38 -11.77
CA PRO A 181 12.25 -9.94 -11.67
C PRO A 181 11.51 -9.10 -12.73
N GLU A 182 11.46 -9.57 -13.96
CA GLU A 182 10.78 -8.87 -15.06
C GLU A 182 9.27 -8.85 -14.83
N GLN A 183 8.68 -9.94 -14.34
CA GLN A 183 7.28 -9.97 -13.94
C GLN A 183 7.00 -9.06 -12.74
N MET A 184 7.92 -8.99 -11.77
CA MET A 184 7.82 -8.05 -10.66
C MET A 184 7.83 -6.60 -11.14
N ALA A 185 8.80 -6.22 -11.98
CA ALA A 185 8.91 -4.86 -12.53
C ALA A 185 7.64 -4.44 -13.28
N ARG A 186 7.04 -5.36 -14.05
CA ARG A 186 5.78 -5.10 -14.74
C ARG A 186 4.62 -4.91 -13.75
N HIS A 187 4.57 -5.67 -12.66
CA HIS A 187 3.55 -5.50 -11.62
C HIS A 187 3.72 -4.21 -10.80
N THR A 188 4.95 -3.78 -10.53
CA THR A 188 5.22 -2.57 -9.76
C THR A 188 4.98 -1.31 -10.59
N ALA A 189 5.38 -1.32 -11.86
CA ALA A 189 5.02 -0.29 -12.83
C ALA A 189 3.50 -0.21 -13.00
N ALA A 190 2.82 -1.36 -13.09
CA ALA A 190 1.37 -1.40 -13.08
C ALA A 190 0.78 -0.80 -11.79
N LEU A 191 1.41 -0.86 -10.62
CA LEU A 191 0.82 -0.22 -9.44
C LEU A 191 1.26 1.24 -9.26
N ASP A 192 2.07 1.77 -10.18
CA ASP A 192 2.85 3.02 -10.09
C ASP A 192 3.48 3.16 -8.71
N LEU A 193 4.22 2.12 -8.33
CA LEU A 193 4.92 2.11 -7.06
C LEU A 193 6.08 3.12 -7.03
N ASP A 194 6.53 3.58 -8.20
CA ASP A 194 7.47 4.69 -8.36
C ASP A 194 6.89 6.03 -7.84
N ASP A 195 5.59 6.27 -8.01
CA ASP A 195 4.87 7.44 -7.47
C ASP A 195 4.02 7.08 -6.22
N ALA A 196 4.52 6.16 -5.39
CA ALA A 196 3.90 5.79 -4.13
C ALA A 196 4.93 5.72 -2.99
N HIS A 197 4.48 6.02 -1.78
CA HIS A 197 5.23 5.65 -0.58
C HIS A 197 4.97 4.17 -0.32
N VAL A 198 6.04 3.37 -0.31
CA VAL A 198 5.94 1.91 -0.22
C VAL A 198 6.61 1.41 1.04
N ILE A 199 5.87 0.64 1.83
CA ILE A 199 6.40 -0.17 2.94
C ILE A 199 6.24 -1.64 2.57
N PHE A 200 7.33 -2.41 2.64
CA PHE A 200 7.32 -3.85 2.48
C PHE A 200 7.55 -4.56 3.82
N LEU A 201 6.63 -5.47 4.17
CA LEU A 201 6.69 -6.30 5.36
C LEU A 201 6.87 -7.77 4.95
N GLY A 202 8.07 -8.32 5.15
CA GLY A 202 8.34 -9.72 4.84
C GLY A 202 9.81 -10.10 4.92
N GLY A 203 10.09 -11.34 4.50
CA GLY A 203 11.44 -11.90 4.52
C GLY A 203 12.40 -11.25 3.50
N ARG A 204 13.70 -11.41 3.76
CA ARG A 204 14.80 -10.78 3.02
C ARG A 204 14.78 -11.06 1.51
N ASP A 205 14.47 -12.29 1.09
CA ASP A 205 14.51 -12.65 -0.33
C ASP A 205 13.41 -11.96 -1.14
N TYR A 206 12.22 -11.85 -0.55
CA TYR A 206 11.12 -11.07 -1.13
C TYR A 206 11.42 -9.58 -1.16
N ALA A 207 12.03 -9.04 -0.09
CA ALA A 207 12.45 -7.64 -0.05
C ALA A 207 13.48 -7.34 -1.15
N ARG A 208 14.45 -8.25 -1.36
CA ARG A 208 15.46 -8.13 -2.41
C ARG A 208 14.83 -8.09 -3.80
N LEU A 209 13.90 -9.02 -4.08
CA LEU A 209 13.18 -9.07 -5.35
C LEU A 209 12.38 -7.78 -5.60
N LEU A 210 11.64 -7.29 -4.60
CA LEU A 210 10.86 -6.06 -4.73
C LEU A 210 11.75 -4.84 -5.00
N LYS A 211 12.85 -4.70 -4.24
CA LYS A 211 13.77 -3.56 -4.32
C LYS A 211 14.47 -3.41 -5.68
N GLN A 212 14.56 -4.46 -6.48
CA GLN A 212 15.05 -4.36 -7.87
C GLN A 212 14.15 -3.46 -8.74
N SER A 213 12.86 -3.36 -8.40
CA SER A 213 11.86 -2.58 -9.16
C SER A 213 11.26 -1.41 -8.38
N VAL A 214 11.43 -1.40 -7.05
CA VAL A 214 10.99 -0.31 -6.15
C VAL A 214 12.13 0.00 -5.17
N PRO A 215 13.22 0.65 -5.62
CA PRO A 215 14.42 0.84 -4.79
C PRO A 215 14.16 1.63 -3.49
N HIS A 216 13.18 2.54 -3.53
CA HIS A 216 12.77 3.38 -2.40
C HIS A 216 11.83 2.69 -1.40
N ALA A 217 11.48 1.40 -1.59
CA ALA A 217 10.62 0.69 -0.65
C ALA A 217 11.29 0.57 0.74
N LEU A 218 10.59 1.05 1.78
CA LEU A 218 11.01 0.85 3.16
C LEU A 218 10.80 -0.61 3.56
N THR A 219 11.85 -1.24 4.08
CA THR A 219 11.84 -2.62 4.58
C THR A 219 12.22 -2.61 6.07
N PRO A 220 11.28 -2.27 6.98
CA PRO A 220 11.64 -1.92 8.35
C PRO A 220 11.91 -3.15 9.23
N LEU A 221 11.44 -4.33 8.81
CA LEU A 221 11.54 -5.56 9.57
C LEU A 221 12.98 -6.10 9.58
N THR A 222 13.54 -6.27 10.77
CA THR A 222 14.90 -6.79 11.00
C THR A 222 14.89 -7.98 11.97
N GLY A 223 16.01 -8.68 12.10
CA GLY A 223 16.14 -9.83 13.01
C GLY A 223 15.41 -11.10 12.52
N GLY A 224 15.16 -12.02 13.45
CA GLY A 224 14.52 -13.30 13.20
C GLY A 224 12.99 -13.21 13.09
N LEU A 225 12.32 -14.32 12.80
CA LEU A 225 10.84 -14.35 12.66
C LEU A 225 10.11 -13.88 13.92
N GLY A 226 10.67 -14.15 15.12
CA GLY A 226 10.13 -13.67 16.39
C GLY A 226 10.17 -12.14 16.50
N ASP A 227 11.34 -11.54 16.25
CA ASP A 227 11.57 -10.10 16.30
C ASP A 227 10.68 -9.36 15.30
N GLN A 228 10.61 -9.87 14.06
CA GLN A 228 9.78 -9.26 13.02
C GLN A 228 8.29 -9.29 13.38
N ARG A 229 7.81 -10.38 14.01
CA ARG A 229 6.43 -10.43 14.51
C ARG A 229 6.21 -9.43 15.64
N ALA A 230 7.16 -9.28 16.57
CA ALA A 230 7.10 -8.29 17.63
C ALA A 230 7.03 -6.86 17.06
N GLN A 231 7.86 -6.55 16.06
CA GLN A 231 7.84 -5.26 15.34
C GLN A 231 6.48 -4.99 14.66
N CYS A 232 5.90 -6.00 14.00
CA CYS A 232 4.55 -5.90 13.41
C CYS A 232 3.48 -5.60 14.48
N HIS A 233 3.60 -6.27 15.63
CA HIS A 233 2.71 -6.05 16.77
C HIS A 233 2.89 -4.68 17.43
N ALA A 234 4.09 -4.12 17.39
CA ALA A 234 4.39 -2.79 17.92
C ALA A 234 3.79 -1.71 17.01
N VAL A 235 4.04 -1.76 15.70
CA VAL A 235 3.49 -0.76 14.76
C VAL A 235 1.97 -0.80 14.71
N ALA A 236 1.36 -1.99 14.83
CA ALA A 236 -0.09 -2.12 14.88
C ALA A 236 -0.75 -1.48 16.12
N ARG A 237 0.03 -1.16 17.16
CA ARG A 237 -0.45 -0.56 18.41
C ARG A 237 0.02 0.87 18.64
N SER A 238 0.91 1.39 17.79
CA SER A 238 1.51 2.71 17.96
C SER A 238 1.34 3.53 16.69
N ALA A 239 0.44 4.51 16.76
CA ALA A 239 0.23 5.47 15.69
C ALA A 239 1.49 6.31 15.40
N ASP A 240 2.27 6.62 16.45
CA ASP A 240 3.54 7.35 16.32
C ASP A 240 4.57 6.53 15.54
N LEU A 241 4.70 5.23 15.83
CA LEU A 241 5.59 4.34 15.09
C LEU A 241 5.14 4.18 13.62
N ALA A 242 3.84 4.05 13.39
CA ALA A 242 3.27 4.01 12.04
C ALA A 242 3.56 5.31 11.26
N SER A 243 3.40 6.47 11.91
CA SER A 243 3.71 7.78 11.35
C SER A 243 5.20 7.95 11.05
N ALA A 244 6.08 7.46 11.95
CA ALA A 244 7.52 7.46 11.76
C ALA A 244 7.93 6.62 10.53
N TRP A 245 7.35 5.42 10.38
CA TRP A 245 7.59 4.58 9.20
C TRP A 245 7.16 5.27 7.91
N TRP A 246 6.00 5.93 7.90
CA TRP A 246 5.56 6.69 6.73
C TRP A 246 6.42 7.92 6.43
N THR A 247 6.94 8.58 7.47
CA THR A 247 7.88 9.70 7.31
C THR A 247 9.17 9.23 6.65
N ILE A 248 9.70 8.07 7.05
CA ILE A 248 10.89 7.48 6.42
C ILE A 248 10.60 7.07 4.97
N ALA A 249 9.48 6.37 4.72
CA ALA A 249 9.08 5.96 3.38
C ALA A 249 8.89 7.16 2.44
N ALA A 250 8.36 8.28 2.93
CA ALA A 250 8.23 9.52 2.17
C ALA A 250 9.59 10.06 1.74
N ARG A 251 10.53 10.20 2.68
CA ARG A 251 11.91 10.65 2.39
C ARG A 251 12.61 9.77 1.35
N LEU A 252 12.48 8.44 1.48
CA LEU A 252 13.06 7.50 0.50
C LEU A 252 12.50 7.69 -0.91
N THR A 253 11.20 8.04 -1.02
CA THR A 253 10.56 8.29 -2.30
C THR A 253 11.03 9.61 -2.91
N ASP A 254 11.13 10.67 -2.11
CA ASP A 254 11.45 12.03 -2.58
C ASP A 254 12.91 12.22 -2.98
N HIS A 255 13.85 11.50 -2.34
CA HIS A 255 15.29 11.63 -2.60
C HIS A 255 15.82 10.66 -3.67
N GLY A 256 14.97 9.86 -4.31
CA GLY A 256 15.34 9.01 -5.44
C GLY A 256 16.64 8.22 -5.24
N TYR A 257 16.78 7.44 -4.16
CA TYR A 257 17.89 6.50 -3.88
C TYR A 257 19.33 6.92 -4.30
N GLU A 258 19.68 8.20 -4.39
CA GLU A 258 21.09 8.61 -4.51
C GLU A 258 21.58 9.01 -3.12
N GLY A 259 22.23 8.06 -2.43
CA GLY A 259 22.99 8.32 -1.21
C GLY A 259 22.19 8.47 0.09
N SER A 260 20.99 7.86 0.21
CA SER A 260 20.27 7.89 1.49
C SER A 260 21.06 7.23 2.63
N PRO A 261 21.01 7.81 3.85
CA PRO A 261 21.57 7.20 5.05
C PRO A 261 21.07 5.76 5.20
N THR A 262 21.94 4.82 5.58
CA THR A 262 21.59 3.42 5.79
C THR A 262 20.35 3.31 6.67
N VAL A 263 19.47 2.33 6.42
CA VAL A 263 18.30 2.03 7.27
C VAL A 263 18.68 2.00 8.76
N GLU A 264 19.90 1.60 9.07
CA GLU A 264 20.55 1.60 10.39
C GLU A 264 20.67 3.00 11.03
N SER A 265 21.02 4.03 10.26
CA SER A 265 21.18 5.42 10.75
C SER A 265 19.85 6.19 10.86
N LEU A 266 18.80 5.74 10.17
CA LEU A 266 17.42 6.21 10.38
C LEU A 266 16.69 5.41 11.47
N GLN A 267 17.02 4.14 11.67
CA GLN A 267 16.54 3.33 12.80
C GLN A 267 17.10 3.82 14.14
N ALA A 268 18.34 4.35 14.16
CA ALA A 268 18.92 5.01 15.34
C ALA A 268 18.14 6.28 15.78
N GLN A 269 17.30 6.85 14.91
CA GLN A 269 16.42 8.00 15.21
C GLN A 269 14.98 7.58 15.54
N THR A 270 14.67 6.28 15.48
CA THR A 270 13.37 5.75 15.93
C THR A 270 13.44 5.58 17.45
N PRO A 271 12.48 6.11 18.23
CA PRO A 271 12.50 5.93 19.68
C PRO A 271 12.53 4.43 20.01
N PRO A 272 13.35 4.01 20.99
CA PRO A 272 13.51 2.60 21.32
C PRO A 272 12.15 2.01 21.69
N LEU A 273 11.88 0.81 21.19
CA LEU A 273 10.72 0.04 21.63
C LEU A 273 10.78 -0.06 23.16
N PRO A 274 9.69 0.24 23.89
CA PRO A 274 9.65 -0.02 25.32
C PRO A 274 9.92 -1.51 25.56
N PRO A 275 10.76 -1.87 26.53
CA PRO A 275 11.11 -3.26 26.78
C PRO A 275 9.84 -4.07 27.02
N ALA A 276 9.71 -5.17 26.29
CA ALA A 276 8.62 -6.11 26.46
C ALA A 276 8.78 -6.80 27.83
N GLY A 277 8.21 -6.24 28.90
CA GLY A 277 8.19 -6.94 30.18
C GLY A 277 8.09 -6.15 31.48
N SER A 278 7.82 -4.84 31.51
CA SER A 278 7.45 -4.21 32.79
C SER A 278 5.98 -4.51 33.13
N ARG A 279 5.74 -5.70 33.70
CA ARG A 279 4.58 -5.89 34.58
C ARG A 279 4.70 -4.82 35.66
N GLN A 280 3.81 -3.84 35.66
CA GLN A 280 3.62 -3.02 36.85
C GLN A 280 3.21 -3.97 37.99
N PRO A 281 3.93 -4.00 39.12
CA PRO A 281 3.44 -4.72 40.28
C PRO A 281 2.13 -4.07 40.70
N GLY A 282 1.08 -4.89 40.74
CA GLY A 282 -0.26 -4.45 41.11
C GLY A 282 -0.25 -3.74 42.45
N ALA A 283 -0.89 -2.58 42.49
CA ALA A 283 -1.26 -1.92 43.72
C ALA A 283 -2.13 -2.88 44.55
N SER A 284 -1.57 -3.38 45.65
CA SER A 284 -2.30 -4.06 46.70
C SER A 284 -3.27 -3.05 47.34
N GLN A 285 -4.55 -3.12 46.96
CA GLN A 285 -5.60 -2.46 47.72
C GLN A 285 -5.69 -3.15 49.09
N GLY A 286 -5.42 -2.36 50.14
CA GLY A 286 -5.60 -2.76 51.53
C GLY A 286 -7.02 -3.23 51.79
N ARG A 287 -7.16 -4.44 52.31
CA ARG A 287 -8.39 -4.87 52.97
C ARG A 287 -8.42 -4.29 54.37
N GLY A 288 -9.32 -3.34 54.56
CA GLY A 288 -9.74 -2.85 55.86
C GLY A 288 -10.41 -3.94 56.69
N ALA A 289 -10.26 -3.78 58.00
CA ALA A 289 -10.77 -4.60 59.08
C ALA A 289 -12.28 -4.87 59.03
N ARG A 290 -12.68 -6.06 59.53
CA ARG A 290 -13.90 -6.22 60.34
C ARG A 290 -13.72 -7.33 61.39
N ARG A 291 -13.94 -6.88 62.64
CA ARG A 291 -14.21 -7.58 63.91
C ARG A 291 -13.05 -8.26 64.60
#